data_AF-A0A7S3IQ90-F1
#
_entry.id   AF-A0A7S3IQ90-F1
#
_cell.length_a   1.000
_cell.length_b   1.000
_cell.length_c   1.000
_cell.angle_alpha   90.00
_cell.angle_beta   90.00
_cell.angle_gamma   90.00
#
_symmetry.space_group_name_H-M   'P 1'
#
loop_
_entity.id
_entity.type
_entity.pdbx_description
1 polymer ?
#
loop_
_entity_poly.entity_id
_entity_poly.type
_entity_poly.pdbx_seq_one_letter_code
_entity_poly.pdbx_strand_id
1 'polypeptide(L)'
;MTTIIFIRDQRKGRNEISGYIDLAHRLKTEDFRQIFEGKKMLMPKPTDLSFFNWDAQYATLNDSPNFRVDANSDAGLLFRNKRDRKVINVDPNKDPPGDGTKRVEIECSEYTQVVFFDHITRRKH
;
A
#
# COMPACT_ATOMS: atom_id res chain seq x y z
N MET A 1 9.59 -12.04 -2.11
CA MET A 1 9.38 -10.64 -1.69
C MET A 1 8.00 -10.22 -2.14
N THR A 2 7.28 -9.49 -1.30
CA THR A 2 5.97 -8.89 -1.59
C THR A 2 6.03 -7.46 -1.07
N THR A 3 5.51 -6.51 -1.82
CA THR A 3 5.63 -5.08 -1.51
C THR A 3 4.25 -4.45 -1.40
N ILE A 4 4.03 -3.68 -0.35
CA ILE A 4 2.89 -2.78 -0.24
C ILE A 4 3.38 -1.39 -0.61
N ILE A 5 2.65 -0.68 -1.46
CA ILE A 5 2.92 0.73 -1.77
C ILE A 5 1.76 1.58 -1.25
N PHE A 6 2.06 2.60 -0.46
CA PHE A 6 1.15 3.67 -0.11
C PHE A 6 1.28 4.80 -1.12
N ILE A 7 0.15 5.29 -1.62
CA ILE A 7 0.09 6.47 -2.45
C ILE A 7 -0.93 7.44 -1.85
N ARG A 8 -0.55 8.71 -1.77
CA ARG A 8 -1.45 9.85 -1.53
C ARG A 8 -1.31 10.83 -2.69
N ASP A 9 -2.44 11.21 -3.29
CA ASP A 9 -2.49 12.18 -4.37
C ASP A 9 -3.49 13.28 -4.02
N GLN A 10 -2.97 14.51 -3.87
CA GLN A 10 -3.74 15.73 -3.69
C GLN A 10 -3.41 16.70 -4.83
N ARG A 11 -4.11 16.54 -5.96
CA ARG A 11 -3.95 17.45 -7.11
C ARG A 11 -4.97 18.57 -7.06
N LYS A 12 -4.55 19.78 -7.45
CA LYS A 12 -5.43 20.94 -7.53
C LYS A 12 -6.64 20.64 -8.41
N GLY A 13 -7.84 20.76 -7.84
CA GLY A 13 -9.11 20.52 -8.52
C GLY A 13 -9.51 19.05 -8.66
N ARG A 14 -8.82 18.12 -7.98
CA ARG A 14 -9.23 16.72 -7.85
C ARG A 14 -9.40 16.37 -6.38
N ASN A 15 -10.27 15.41 -6.13
CA ASN A 15 -10.45 14.88 -4.80
C ASN A 15 -9.14 14.25 -4.32
N GLU A 16 -8.84 14.49 -3.06
CA GLU A 16 -7.68 13.88 -2.44
C GLU A 16 -7.99 12.41 -2.17
N ILE A 17 -7.10 11.54 -2.63
CA ILE A 17 -7.23 10.09 -2.41
C ILE A 17 -5.93 9.52 -1.86
N SER A 18 -6.07 8.50 -1.02
CA SER A 18 -4.93 7.75 -0.51
C SER A 18 -5.26 6.27 -0.36
N GLY A 19 -4.24 5.41 -0.35
CA GLY A 19 -4.46 4.00 -0.13
C GLY A 19 -3.20 3.16 -0.18
N TYR A 20 -3.30 1.97 0.42
CA TYR A 20 -2.28 0.94 0.37
C TYR A 20 -2.62 -0.07 -0.71
N ILE A 21 -1.65 -0.37 -1.58
CA ILE A 21 -1.80 -1.26 -2.73
C ILE A 21 -0.86 -2.45 -2.55
N ASP A 22 -1.38 -3.68 -2.71
CA ASP A 22 -0.53 -4.86 -2.89
C ASP A 22 0.08 -4.80 -4.30
N LEU A 23 1.29 -4.23 -4.38
CA LEU A 23 1.95 -3.96 -5.66
C LEU A 23 2.23 -5.26 -6.43
N ALA A 24 2.59 -6.33 -5.71
CA ALA A 24 2.86 -7.62 -6.32
C ALA A 24 1.60 -8.26 -6.92
N HIS A 25 0.44 -8.08 -6.28
CA HIS A 25 -0.84 -8.48 -6.86
C HIS A 25 -1.20 -7.60 -8.05
N ARG A 26 -1.13 -6.27 -7.90
CA ARG A 26 -1.51 -5.34 -8.98
C ARG A 26 -0.70 -5.62 -10.24
N LEU A 27 0.62 -5.76 -10.13
CA LEU A 27 1.51 -6.03 -11.27
C LEU A 27 1.13 -7.30 -12.05
N LYS A 28 0.52 -8.29 -11.39
CA LYS A 28 0.10 -9.55 -12.02
C LYS A 28 -1.25 -9.45 -12.72
N THR A 29 -2.16 -8.60 -12.24
CA THR A 29 -3.59 -8.65 -12.62
C THR A 29 -4.03 -7.58 -13.59
N GLU A 30 -3.27 -6.51 -13.79
CA GLU A 30 -3.61 -5.53 -14.84
C GLU A 30 -2.35 -4.99 -15.52
N ASP A 31 -2.53 -4.38 -16.68
CA ASP A 31 -1.46 -3.90 -17.54
C ASP A 31 -0.76 -2.66 -16.97
N PHE A 32 0.53 -2.82 -16.63
CA PHE A 32 1.38 -1.73 -16.15
C PHE A 32 2.14 -0.98 -17.27
N ARG A 33 2.03 -1.39 -18.53
CA ARG A 33 2.75 -0.73 -19.64
C ARG A 33 2.50 0.77 -19.68
N GLN A 34 1.23 1.17 -19.55
CA GLN A 34 0.85 2.59 -19.56
C GLN A 34 1.38 3.36 -18.33
N ILE A 35 1.61 2.67 -17.21
CA ILE A 35 2.20 3.29 -16.02
C ILE A 35 3.71 3.45 -16.22
N PHE A 36 4.40 2.42 -16.70
CA PHE A 36 5.83 2.47 -16.98
C PHE A 36 6.18 3.44 -18.11
N GLU A 37 5.30 3.60 -19.10
CA GLU A 37 5.43 4.60 -20.16
C GLU A 37 5.07 6.03 -19.69
N GLY A 38 4.64 6.22 -18.44
CA GLY A 38 4.23 7.52 -17.89
C GLY A 38 2.90 8.07 -18.46
N LYS A 39 2.16 7.25 -19.22
CA LYS A 39 0.85 7.63 -19.81
C LYS A 39 -0.27 7.61 -18.77
N LYS A 40 -0.13 6.84 -17.70
CA LYS A 40 -1.06 6.75 -16.59
C LYS A 40 -0.32 6.75 -15.25
N MET A 41 -0.95 7.36 -14.27
CA MET A 41 -0.53 7.26 -12.88
C MET A 41 -1.02 5.95 -12.26
N LEU A 42 -0.23 5.33 -11.39
CA LEU A 42 -0.74 4.32 -10.46
C LEU A 42 -1.57 5.05 -9.39
N MET A 43 -2.87 4.76 -9.31
CA MET A 43 -3.78 5.39 -8.35
C MET A 43 -4.41 4.32 -7.45
N PRO A 44 -4.61 4.60 -6.15
CA PRO A 44 -5.38 3.73 -5.28
C PRO A 44 -6.81 3.53 -5.79
N LYS A 45 -7.34 2.32 -5.63
CA LYS A 45 -8.70 1.93 -6.00
C LYS A 45 -9.45 1.37 -4.79
N PRO A 46 -10.80 1.45 -4.76
CA PRO A 46 -11.61 0.86 -3.69
C PRO A 46 -11.42 -0.65 -3.47
N THR A 47 -10.78 -1.36 -4.41
CA THR A 47 -10.45 -2.79 -4.34
C THR A 47 -9.05 -3.10 -3.80
N ASP A 48 -8.23 -2.09 -3.55
CA ASP A 48 -6.88 -2.27 -2.98
C ASP A 48 -6.94 -2.55 -1.47
N LEU A 49 -5.76 -2.77 -0.84
CA LEU A 49 -5.67 -3.09 0.58
C LEU A 49 -6.34 -2.03 1.45
N SER A 50 -6.17 -0.77 1.08
CA SER A 50 -7.04 0.29 1.53
C SER A 50 -7.28 1.32 0.44
N PHE A 51 -8.39 2.03 0.58
CA PHE A 51 -8.68 3.24 -0.17
C PHE A 51 -9.37 4.23 0.75
N PHE A 52 -9.01 5.49 0.63
CA PHE A 52 -9.66 6.59 1.33
C PHE A 52 -9.81 7.78 0.39
N ASN A 53 -11.05 8.23 0.22
CA ASN A 53 -11.39 9.49 -0.44
C ASN A 53 -11.65 10.55 0.65
N TRP A 54 -10.76 11.53 0.74
CA TRP A 54 -10.77 12.52 1.81
C TRP A 54 -11.95 13.49 1.69
N ASP A 55 -12.40 13.82 0.48
CA ASP A 55 -13.55 14.70 0.29
C ASP A 55 -14.86 13.99 0.65
N ALA A 56 -15.03 12.74 0.24
CA ALA A 56 -16.24 11.96 0.50
C ALA A 56 -16.24 11.30 1.89
N GLN A 57 -15.12 11.34 2.62
CA GLN A 57 -14.90 10.57 3.86
C GLN A 57 -15.23 9.08 3.69
N TYR A 58 -14.94 8.54 2.51
CA TYR A 58 -15.28 7.18 2.14
C TYR A 58 -14.03 6.29 2.18
N ALA A 59 -14.10 5.20 2.95
CA ALA A 59 -13.01 4.27 3.16
C ALA A 59 -13.39 2.85 2.73
N THR A 60 -12.44 2.11 2.16
CA THR A 60 -12.52 0.66 2.01
C THR A 60 -11.25 0.00 2.52
N LEU A 61 -11.40 -1.24 2.99
CA LEU A 61 -10.31 -2.12 3.43
C LEU A 61 -10.58 -3.49 2.83
N ASN A 62 -9.61 -4.05 2.12
CA ASN A 62 -9.80 -5.34 1.45
C ASN A 62 -8.58 -6.23 1.62
N ASP A 63 -8.82 -7.52 1.82
CA ASP A 63 -7.79 -8.53 1.69
C ASP A 63 -7.29 -8.64 0.24
N SER A 64 -5.99 -8.89 0.09
CA SER A 64 -5.39 -9.30 -1.19
C SER A 64 -4.95 -10.77 -1.14
N PRO A 65 -4.47 -11.35 -2.24
CA PRO A 65 -3.87 -12.68 -2.22
C PRO A 65 -2.62 -12.78 -1.33
N ASN A 66 -1.85 -11.70 -1.14
CA ASN A 66 -0.62 -11.73 -0.34
C ASN A 66 -0.80 -11.22 1.09
N PHE A 67 -1.80 -10.36 1.35
CA PHE A 67 -1.98 -9.71 2.65
C PHE A 67 -3.43 -9.79 3.13
N ARG A 68 -3.57 -9.98 4.44
CA ARG A 68 -4.82 -9.76 5.15
C ARG A 68 -4.79 -8.38 5.81
N VAL A 69 -5.90 -7.67 5.79
CA VAL A 69 -6.04 -6.37 6.45
C VAL A 69 -6.61 -6.58 7.85
N ASP A 70 -5.85 -6.15 8.86
CA ASP A 70 -6.24 -6.23 10.26
C ASP A 70 -6.40 -4.79 10.77
N ALA A 71 -7.64 -4.31 10.92
CA ALA A 71 -7.92 -3.02 11.58
C ALA A 71 -7.94 -3.22 13.10
N ASN A 72 -7.10 -2.48 13.82
CA ASN A 72 -6.97 -2.55 15.28
C ASN A 72 -7.23 -1.16 15.89
N SER A 73 -8.01 -1.10 16.96
CA SER A 73 -8.34 0.16 17.65
C SER A 73 -7.11 0.89 18.19
N ASP A 74 -6.08 0.16 18.62
CA ASP A 74 -4.93 0.70 19.33
C ASP A 74 -3.74 0.94 18.40
N ALA A 75 -3.58 0.07 17.40
CA ALA A 75 -2.45 0.11 16.46
C ALA A 75 -2.82 0.69 15.09
N GLY A 76 -4.09 1.06 14.89
CA GLY A 76 -4.59 1.56 13.61
C GLY A 76 -4.65 0.46 12.54
N LEU A 77 -4.06 0.72 11.38
CA LEU A 77 -4.09 -0.19 10.24
C LEU A 77 -2.88 -1.12 10.25
N LEU A 78 -3.14 -2.42 10.22
CA LEU A 78 -2.10 -3.44 10.13
C LEU A 78 -2.34 -4.32 8.90
N PHE A 79 -1.24 -4.80 8.32
CA PHE A 79 -1.28 -5.81 7.27
C PHE A 79 -0.58 -7.07 7.72
N ARG A 80 -1.16 -8.22 7.44
CA ARG A 80 -0.55 -9.52 7.77
C ARG A 80 -0.21 -10.25 6.49
N ASN A 81 1.07 -10.59 6.32
CA ASN A 81 1.46 -11.42 5.18
C ASN A 81 0.84 -12.81 5.29
N LYS A 82 0.14 -13.27 4.26
CA LYS A 82 -0.58 -14.55 4.28
C LYS A 82 0.34 -15.76 4.26
N ARG A 83 1.59 -15.60 3.81
CA ARG A 83 2.54 -16.71 3.69
C ARG A 83 3.24 -17.04 5.02
N ASP A 84 3.76 -16.05 5.72
CA ASP A 84 4.49 -16.27 6.98
C ASP A 84 3.77 -15.76 8.24
N ARG A 85 2.59 -15.14 8.05
CA ARG A 85 1.72 -14.59 9.10
C ARG A 85 2.32 -13.43 9.88
N LYS A 86 3.45 -12.86 9.43
CA LYS A 86 4.07 -11.68 10.04
C LYS A 86 3.23 -10.44 9.79
N VAL A 87 3.22 -9.57 10.79
CA VAL A 87 2.47 -8.31 10.78
C VAL A 87 3.38 -7.18 10.32
N ILE A 88 2.81 -6.28 9.54
CA ILE A 88 3.37 -5.04 9.03
C ILE A 88 2.50 -3.93 9.61
N ASN A 89 3.09 -3.11 10.47
CA ASN A 89 2.48 -1.89 10.99
C ASN A 89 2.89 -0.72 10.12
N VAL A 90 1.91 0.00 9.58
CA VAL A 90 2.12 1.13 8.67
C VAL A 90 2.09 2.49 9.36
N ASP A 91 2.02 2.51 10.70
CA ASP A 91 2.24 3.71 11.48
C ASP A 91 3.61 4.34 11.12
N PRO A 92 3.64 5.61 10.66
CA PRO A 92 4.87 6.30 10.32
C PRO A 92 5.90 6.36 11.47
N ASN A 93 5.45 6.26 12.72
CA ASN A 93 6.31 6.31 13.91
C ASN A 93 6.90 4.95 14.30
N LYS A 94 6.54 3.87 13.59
CA LYS A 94 7.02 2.52 13.89
C LYS A 94 8.17 2.12 12.96
N ASP A 95 9.37 2.01 13.54
CA ASP A 95 10.56 1.50 12.85
C ASP A 95 11.25 0.41 13.69
N PRO A 96 11.47 -0.81 13.14
CA PRO A 96 10.99 -1.29 11.85
C PRO A 96 9.46 -1.47 11.84
N PRO A 97 8.80 -1.37 10.66
CA PRO A 97 7.36 -1.56 10.53
C PRO A 97 6.93 -3.00 10.84
N GLY A 98 7.86 -3.96 10.78
CA GLY A 98 7.61 -5.35 11.13
C GLY A 98 8.84 -6.22 10.86
N ASP A 99 8.84 -7.44 11.38
CA ASP A 99 9.93 -8.39 11.13
C ASP A 99 10.02 -8.72 9.63
N GLY A 100 11.20 -8.54 9.04
CA GLY A 100 11.45 -8.77 7.61
C GLY A 100 10.81 -7.72 6.71
N THR A 101 10.45 -6.55 7.24
CA THR A 101 9.82 -5.47 6.48
C THR A 101 10.61 -4.19 6.60
N LYS A 102 10.84 -3.50 5.47
CA LYS A 102 11.49 -2.19 5.42
C LYS A 102 10.52 -1.14 4.91
N ARG A 103 10.45 0.02 5.58
CA ARG A 103 9.73 1.21 5.13
C ARG A 103 10.69 2.11 4.35
N VAL A 104 10.30 2.58 3.18
CA VAL A 104 11.06 3.56 2.39
C VAL A 104 10.09 4.59 1.82
N GLU A 105 10.27 5.84 2.19
CA GLU A 105 9.52 6.95 1.60
C GLU A 105 10.32 7.53 0.44
N ILE A 106 9.65 7.77 -0.70
CA ILE A 106 10.27 8.33 -1.90
C ILE A 106 9.63 9.68 -2.18
N GLU A 107 10.47 10.71 -2.25
CA GLU A 107 10.05 12.01 -2.76
C GLU A 107 9.86 11.94 -4.28
N CYS A 108 8.69 12.36 -4.73
CA CYS A 108 8.28 12.30 -6.12
C CYS A 108 7.34 13.48 -6.37
N SER A 109 7.51 14.18 -7.50
CA SER A 109 6.71 15.37 -7.82
C SER A 109 5.29 15.03 -8.29
N GLU A 110 5.10 13.78 -8.75
CA GLU A 110 3.89 13.29 -9.37
C GLU A 110 2.82 12.88 -8.36
N TYR A 111 3.23 12.66 -7.10
CA TYR A 111 2.37 12.27 -5.98
C TYR A 111 2.65 13.17 -4.78
N THR A 112 1.65 13.35 -3.91
CA THR A 112 1.85 14.05 -2.64
C THR A 112 2.69 13.22 -1.68
N GLN A 113 2.53 11.89 -1.70
CA GLN A 113 3.31 10.99 -0.86
C GLN A 113 3.38 9.59 -1.47
N VAL A 114 4.55 8.97 -1.40
CA VAL A 114 4.76 7.57 -1.81
C VAL A 114 5.62 6.85 -0.77
N VAL A 115 5.11 5.75 -0.22
CA VAL A 115 5.84 4.93 0.77
C VAL A 115 5.79 3.46 0.39
N PHE A 116 6.94 2.80 0.37
CA PHE A 116 7.08 1.38 0.12
C PHE A 116 7.29 0.63 1.43
N PHE A 117 6.62 -0.52 1.55
CA PHE A 117 6.82 -1.50 2.60
C PHE A 117 7.24 -2.82 1.96
N ASP A 118 8.54 -3.03 1.84
CA ASP A 118 9.11 -4.23 1.23
C ASP A 118 9.20 -5.35 2.26
N HIS A 119 8.47 -6.44 2.03
CA HIS A 119 8.41 -7.58 2.92
C HIS A 119 9.11 -8.82 2.32
N ILE A 120 10.12 -9.32 3.03
CA ILE A 120 10.94 -10.47 2.62
C ILE A 120 10.54 -11.70 3.42
N THR A 121 9.82 -12.60 2.76
CA THR A 121 9.52 -13.94 3.29
C THR A 121 10.76 -14.83 3.15
N ARG A 122 11.36 -15.24 4.27
CA ARG A 122 12.43 -16.25 4.25
C ARG A 122 11.81 -17.62 3.93
N ARG A 123 12.41 -18.38 3.01
CA ARG A 123 12.07 -19.81 2.87
C ARG A 123 12.72 -20.55 4.04
N LYS A 124 11.96 -21.41 4.74
CA LYS A 124 12.59 -22.50 5.48
C LYS A 124 13.25 -23.40 4.42
N HIS A 125 14.57 -23.50 4.46
CA HIS A 125 15.28 -24.58 3.78
C HIS A 125 14.96 -25.89 4.48
#